data_AF-A0A7J9AL88-F1
#
_entry.id   AF-A0A7J9AL88-F1
#
_cell.length_a   1.000
_cell.length_b   1.000
_cell.length_c   1.000
_cell.angle_alpha   90.00
_cell.angle_beta   90.00
_cell.angle_gamma   90.00
#
_symmetry.space_group_name_H-M   'P 1'
#
loop_
_entity.id
_entity.type
_entity.pdbx_description
1 polymer ?
#
loop_
_entity_poly.entity_id
_entity_poly.type
_entity_poly.pdbx_seq_one_letter_code
_entity_poly.pdbx_strand_id
1 'polypeptide(L)' 'MEMTIKESTIVRLAEGTPKRSLWNSNFDIVMAKYHLPTIYYYKPNGYSDFFDTGRLKRGFEQDSCPIVPYCWK' A
#
# COMPACT_ATOMS: atom_id res chain seq x y z
N MET A 1 -18.72 -18.03 -6.51
CA MET A 1 -18.26 -16.99 -5.56
C MET A 1 -18.56 -15.66 -6.21
N GLU A 2 -19.38 -14.84 -5.56
CA GLU A 2 -19.74 -13.52 -6.06
C GLU A 2 -19.00 -12.48 -5.21
N MET A 3 -18.34 -11.51 -5.86
CA MET A 3 -17.62 -10.44 -5.19
C MET A 3 -18.03 -9.11 -5.80
N THR A 4 -18.38 -8.15 -4.95
CA THR A 4 -18.74 -6.79 -5.36
C THR A 4 -17.77 -5.79 -4.75
N ILE A 5 -17.30 -4.85 -5.56
CA ILE A 5 -16.45 -3.76 -5.10
C ILE A 5 -17.36 -2.73 -4.42
N LYS A 6 -17.15 -2.49 -3.13
CA LYS A 6 -17.90 -1.48 -2.37
C LYS A 6 -17.33 -0.07 -2.55
N GLU A 7 -16.01 0.04 -2.61
CA GLU A 7 -15.30 1.31 -2.70
C GLU A 7 -13.95 1.12 -3.39
N SER A 8 -13.50 2.14 -4.12
CA SER A 8 -12.14 2.26 -4.65
C SER A 8 -11.66 3.69 -4.43
N THR A 9 -10.46 3.86 -3.87
CA THR A 9 -9.92 5.19 -3.52
C THR A 9 -8.42 5.23 -3.78
N ILE A 10 -7.93 6.34 -4.33
CA ILE A 10 -6.50 6.65 -4.37
C ILE A 10 -6.13 7.32 -3.05
N VAL A 11 -5.32 6.62 -2.25
CA VAL A 11 -4.85 7.11 -0.95
C VAL A 11 -3.60 7.98 -1.16
N ARG A 12 -3.59 9.20 -0.61
CA ARG A 12 -2.50 10.16 -0.76
C ARG A 12 -1.63 10.18 0.50
N LEU A 13 -0.33 10.38 0.31
CA LEU A 13 0.62 10.52 1.41
C LEU A 13 0.21 11.66 2.35
N ALA A 14 0.31 11.43 3.66
CA ALA A 14 -0.07 12.44 4.67
C ALA A 14 0.89 13.65 4.66
N GLU A 15 2.16 13.45 4.33
CA GLU A 15 3.18 14.50 4.25
C GLU A 15 3.58 14.85 2.81
N GLY A 16 4.06 16.08 2.62
CA GLY A 16 4.58 16.56 1.34
C GLY A 16 5.88 15.86 0.97
N THR A 17 5.77 14.72 0.29
CA THR A 17 6.95 13.98 -0.17
C THR A 17 7.72 14.73 -1.25
N PRO A 18 9.05 14.54 -1.34
CA PRO A 18 9.87 15.20 -2.35
C PRO A 18 9.38 14.88 -3.76
N LYS A 19 8.96 15.91 -4.50
CA LYS A 19 8.57 15.78 -5.91
C LYS A 19 9.83 15.73 -6.77
N ARG A 20 10.39 14.53 -6.93
CA ARG A 20 11.58 14.28 -7.74
C ARG A 20 11.45 12.99 -8.54
N SER A 21 12.12 12.95 -9.68
CA SER A 21 12.33 11.70 -10.42
C SER A 21 13.46 10.91 -9.76
N LEU A 22 13.25 9.61 -9.55
CA LEU A 22 14.30 8.68 -9.12
C LEU A 22 14.86 7.95 -10.34
N TRP A 23 16.18 7.75 -10.37
CA TRP A 23 16.82 6.94 -11.40
C TRP A 23 16.61 5.46 -11.10
N ASN A 24 16.18 4.69 -12.10
CA ASN A 24 16.04 3.24 -12.01
C ASN A 24 17.29 2.57 -12.56
N SER A 25 17.79 1.55 -11.87
CA SER A 25 18.91 0.76 -12.35
C SER A 25 18.49 -0.17 -13.49
N ASN A 26 19.47 -0.73 -14.21
CA ASN A 26 19.20 -1.73 -15.25
C ASN A 26 18.45 -2.95 -14.70
N PHE A 27 18.72 -3.32 -13.44
CA PHE A 27 18.04 -4.45 -12.81
C PHE A 27 16.56 -4.13 -12.55
N ASP A 28 16.26 -2.92 -12.07
CA ASP A 28 14.88 -2.48 -11.83
C ASP A 28 14.05 -2.44 -13.12
N ILE A 29 14.69 -2.15 -14.26
CA ILE A 29 14.04 -2.12 -15.59
C ILE A 29 13.76 -3.53 -16.13
N VAL A 30 14.59 -4.52 -15.79
CA VAL A 30 14.45 -5.91 -16.25
C VAL A 30 13.37 -6.67 -15.46
N MET A 31 13.02 -6.20 -14.27
CA MET A 31 11.94 -6.77 -13.46
C MET A 31 10.58 -6.73 -14.18
N ALA A 32 9.66 -7.58 -13.71
CA ALA A 32 8.34 -7.75 -14.30
C ALA A 32 7.60 -6.42 -14.50
N LYS A 33 7.07 -6.19 -15.70
CA LYS A 33 6.28 -5.00 -16.06
C LYS A 33 4.83 -5.06 -15.55
N TYR A 34 4.51 -6.03 -14.69
CA TYR A 34 3.18 -6.24 -14.14
C TYR A 34 3.24 -6.27 -12.61
N HIS A 35 2.12 -5.92 -11.97
CA HIS A 35 2.01 -6.01 -10.52
C HIS A 35 2.12 -7.47 -10.08
N LEU A 36 2.98 -7.76 -9.10
CA LEU A 36 3.08 -9.06 -8.46
C LEU A 36 1.97 -9.19 -7.41
N PRO A 37 0.90 -9.96 -7.65
CA PRO A 37 -0.18 -10.07 -6.68
C PRO A 37 0.25 -10.96 -5.51
N THR A 38 -0.04 -10.54 -4.29
CA THR A 38 0.09 -11.38 -3.08
C THR A 38 -1.17 -11.24 -2.26
N ILE A 39 -1.74 -12.37 -1.81
CA ILE A 39 -3.02 -12.41 -1.08
C ILE A 39 -2.74 -12.90 0.34
N TYR A 40 -3.22 -12.15 1.32
CA TYR A 40 -3.13 -12.49 2.74
C TYR A 40 -4.51 -12.80 3.29
N TYR A 41 -4.63 -13.90 4.03
CA TYR A 41 -5.86 -14.31 4.69
C TYR A 41 -5.75 -14.11 6.21
N TYR A 42 -6.78 -13.52 6.80
CA TYR A 42 -6.85 -13.26 8.23
C TYR A 42 -8.12 -13.86 8.82
N LYS A 43 -8.02 -14.42 10.02
CA LYS A 43 -9.21 -14.86 10.79
C LYS A 43 -9.79 -13.67 11.55
N PRO A 44 -11.13 -13.53 11.63
CA PRO A 44 -11.76 -12.51 12.47
C PRO A 44 -11.32 -12.67 13.92
N ASN A 45 -11.01 -11.55 14.58
CA ASN A 45 -10.52 -11.53 15.96
C ASN A 45 -11.62 -11.29 17.01
N GLY A 46 -12.89 -11.25 16.57
CA GLY A 46 -14.05 -11.03 17.45
C GLY A 46 -14.36 -9.57 17.78
N TYR A 47 -13.53 -8.62 17.34
CA TYR A 47 -13.79 -7.20 17.51
C TYR A 47 -14.62 -6.63 16.36
N SER A 48 -15.48 -5.66 16.66
CA SER A 48 -16.37 -5.02 15.68
C SER A 48 -15.65 -4.13 14.66
N ASP A 49 -14.42 -3.71 14.98
CA ASP A 49 -13.57 -2.86 14.15
C ASP A 49 -12.50 -3.65 13.36
N PHE A 50 -12.65 -4.97 13.29
CA PHE A 50 -11.78 -5.83 12.49
C PHE A 50 -11.77 -5.36 11.02
N PHE A 51 -10.58 -4.96 10.52
CA PHE A 51 -10.41 -4.38 9.20
C PHE A 51 -11.24 -3.10 8.94
N ASP A 52 -11.36 -2.22 9.94
CA ASP A 52 -11.92 -0.89 9.73
C ASP A 52 -11.16 -0.14 8.62
N THR A 53 -11.86 0.16 7.52
CA THR A 53 -11.27 0.73 6.31
C THR A 53 -10.73 2.14 6.54
N GLY A 54 -11.34 2.92 7.44
CA GLY A 54 -10.89 4.26 7.80
C GLY A 54 -9.58 4.27 8.59
N ARG A 55 -9.38 3.30 9.47
CA ARG A 55 -8.11 3.09 10.19
C ARG A 55 -7.02 2.56 9.25
N LEU A 56 -7.37 1.63 8.36
CA LEU A 56 -6.40 1.10 7.37
C LEU A 56 -5.92 2.18 6.41
N LYS A 57 -6.83 3.02 5.87
CA LYS A 57 -6.46 4.15 5.01
C LYS A 57 -5.53 5.10 5.74
N ARG A 58 -5.88 5.57 6.95
CA ARG A 58 -5.04 6.50 7.73
C ARG A 58 -3.69 5.92 8.12
N GLY A 59 -3.64 4.64 8.53
CA GLY A 59 -2.38 3.96 8.82
C GLY A 59 -1.48 3.91 7.58
N PHE A 60 -2.05 3.58 6.42
CA PHE A 60 -1.30 3.62 5.16
C PHE A 60 -0.84 5.04 4.82
N GLU A 61 -1.68 6.07 4.98
CA GLU A 61 -1.29 7.47 4.70
C GLU A 61 -0.11 7.95 5.55
N GLN A 62 -0.06 7.52 6.82
CA GLN A 62 0.96 7.90 7.79
C GLN A 62 2.26 7.10 7.63
N ASP A 63 2.16 5.79 7.40
CA ASP A 63 3.32 4.89 7.31
C ASP A 63 3.89 4.78 5.90
N SER A 64 3.22 5.36 4.90
CA SER A 64 3.71 5.37 3.53
C SER A 64 4.90 6.32 3.42
N CYS A 65 6.05 5.76 3.78
CA CYS A 65 7.36 6.33 3.63
C CYS A 65 7.66 6.57 2.14
N PRO A 66 8.23 7.73 1.76
CA PRO A 66 8.63 7.98 0.38
C PRO A 66 9.62 6.89 -0.04
N ILE A 67 9.20 6.09 -1.00
CA ILE A 67 9.88 4.89 -1.50
C ILE A 67 11.32 5.23 -1.93
N VAL A 68 12.26 5.04 -1.00
CA VAL A 68 13.72 4.88 -1.13
C VAL A 68 14.11 3.86 -0.05
N PRO A 69 15.15 3.02 -0.23
CA PRO A 69 15.23 1.74 0.44
C PRO A 69 15.39 1.95 1.95
N TYR A 70 14.73 1.10 2.74
CA TYR A 70 14.76 1.05 4.21
C TYR A 70 13.86 2.05 4.94
N CYS A 71 12.56 1.74 4.96
CA CYS A 71 11.69 2.13 6.06
C CYS A 71 11.52 0.98 7.07
N TRP A 72 12.65 0.59 7.66
CA TRP A 72 12.73 -0.14 8.92
C TRP A 72 13.74 0.61 9.79
N LYS A 73 13.31 1.11 10.96
CA LYS A 73 14.21 1.37 12.07
C LYS A 73 14.38 0.09 12.86
#